data_AF-A0A917N462-F1
#
_entry.id   AF-A0A917N462-F1
#
_cell.length_a   1.000
_cell.length_b   1.000
_cell.length_c   1.000
_cell.angle_alpha   90.00
_cell.angle_beta   90.00
_cell.angle_gamma   90.00
#
_symmetry.space_group_name_H-M   'P 1'
#
loop_
_entity.id
_entity.type
_entity.pdbx_description
1 polymer ?
#
loop_
_entity_poly.entity_id
_entity_poly.type
_entity_poly.pdbx_seq_one_letter_code
_entity_poly.pdbx_strand_id
1 'polypeptide(L)'
;MQKKPDKNNYSLLNSAVLLVLLYIPVILLSKNLYSVVSIYVILISIFLIRINRKTIIKNINTFFIERKNIKNLEYYRITDDNKVIDLEKRKHTFSLFSDMTMGTFLILAVNLMAIDSLIQHFLGESSVLKLVTAIVISIIVLICYGGIIAGIVYKYTTTVYVAIPMISAIVYFSFLDPLVSFFPDFARFAGYLLTTIILYFILTYTFPAHVLRNLNSKTVLISSFTTILTAFLSQILQFFFASYVQNKHYLLTLDAVRNTTNVSNSLKSIIIDNPDLINIINHFLLKETSSLLTSMTSLIVTALTISYIIGALIINRKIRKNNLKATFVYRTLIRNEQPSYSDLITCSFYGGEEYENLLLNNDVTLKIILENEVDIEIPDISRKTRLVAWWKRNSIIYSTLQDIRQIFEK
;
A
#
# COMPACT_ATOMS: atom_id res chain seq x y z
N MET A 1 49.87 13.79 17.66
CA MET A 1 48.76 14.68 18.07
C MET A 1 48.10 15.23 16.81
N GLN A 2 47.01 14.61 16.36
CA GLN A 2 46.16 15.14 15.30
C GLN A 2 44.74 15.03 15.84
N LYS A 3 44.16 16.17 16.25
CA LYS A 3 42.81 16.26 16.81
C LYS A 3 41.83 15.81 15.72
N LYS A 4 41.19 14.65 15.90
CA LYS A 4 39.95 14.32 15.19
C LYS A 4 38.95 15.44 15.51
N PRO A 5 38.43 16.19 14.53
CA PRO A 5 37.40 17.18 14.83
C PRO A 5 36.14 16.45 15.29
N ASP A 6 35.59 16.90 16.42
CA ASP A 6 34.36 16.41 17.01
C ASP A 6 33.21 16.47 16.01
N LYS A 7 32.74 15.28 15.61
CA LYS A 7 31.59 15.08 14.71
C LYS A 7 30.29 15.70 15.26
N ASN A 8 30.26 16.04 16.55
CA ASN A 8 29.09 16.61 17.24
C ASN A 8 28.91 18.13 17.06
N ASN A 9 29.98 18.93 16.97
CA ASN A 9 29.84 20.40 16.89
C ASN A 9 29.24 20.88 15.57
N TYR A 10 29.47 20.15 14.47
CA TYR A 10 28.86 20.45 13.18
C TYR A 10 27.35 20.14 13.14
N SER A 11 26.86 19.23 13.99
CA SER A 11 25.44 18.86 14.04
C SER A 11 24.60 19.93 14.76
N LEU A 12 25.12 20.46 15.88
CA LEU A 12 24.49 21.52 16.69
C LEU A 12 24.46 22.88 15.97
N LEU A 13 25.53 23.23 15.25
CA LEU A 13 25.60 24.51 14.53
C LEU A 13 24.69 24.49 13.29
N ASN A 14 24.63 23.37 12.58
CA ASN A 14 23.68 23.19 11.47
C ASN A 14 22.23 23.14 11.93
N SER A 15 21.92 22.53 13.08
CA SER A 15 20.56 22.50 13.63
C SER A 15 20.11 23.88 14.12
N ALA A 16 21.00 24.67 14.73
CA ALA A 16 20.74 26.05 15.11
C ALA A 16 20.48 26.95 13.88
N VAL A 17 21.27 26.83 12.82
CA VAL A 17 21.06 27.56 11.55
C VAL A 17 19.72 27.17 10.91
N LEU A 18 19.35 25.89 10.96
CA LEU A 18 18.06 25.41 10.44
C LEU A 18 16.87 25.97 11.23
N LEU A 19 16.99 26.03 12.57
CA LEU A 19 15.98 26.64 13.44
C LEU A 19 15.78 28.13 13.16
N VAL A 20 16.87 28.88 12.96
CA VAL A 20 16.80 30.30 12.59
C VAL A 20 16.13 30.48 11.23
N LEU A 21 16.47 29.65 10.24
CA LEU A 21 15.85 29.69 8.90
C LEU A 21 14.34 29.37 8.93
N LEU A 22 13.88 28.53 9.86
CA LEU A 22 12.47 28.21 10.05
C LEU A 22 11.71 29.26 10.88
N TYR A 23 12.40 30.03 11.72
CA TYR A 23 11.78 31.04 12.59
C TYR A 23 11.43 32.34 11.84
N ILE A 24 12.20 32.69 10.82
CA ILE A 24 11.97 33.87 9.95
C ILE A 24 10.55 33.91 9.34
N PRO A 25 10.04 32.85 8.68
CA PRO A 25 8.69 32.88 8.10
C PRO A 25 7.60 33.00 9.17
N VAL A 26 7.80 32.49 10.39
CA VAL A 26 6.84 32.62 11.51
C VAL A 26 6.72 34.07 11.96
N ILE A 27 7.83 34.80 12.07
CA ILE A 27 7.83 36.24 12.40
C ILE A 27 7.18 37.07 11.28
N LEU A 28 7.44 36.71 10.02
CA LEU A 28 6.86 37.43 8.88
C LEU A 28 5.34 37.20 8.79
N LEU A 29 4.88 35.98 9.09
CA LEU A 29 3.45 35.66 9.19
C LEU A 29 2.78 36.42 10.34
N SER A 30 3.42 36.57 11.51
CA SER A 30 2.84 37.32 12.64
C SER A 30 2.68 38.81 12.36
N LYS A 31 3.40 39.34 11.36
CA LYS A 31 3.27 40.72 10.85
C LYS A 31 2.36 40.84 9.62
N ASN A 32 1.62 39.80 9.24
CA ASN A 32 0.75 39.74 8.06
C ASN A 32 1.47 40.00 6.72
N LEU A 33 2.78 39.75 6.64
CA LEU A 33 3.60 39.96 5.42
C LEU A 33 3.60 38.73 4.51
N TYR A 34 2.41 38.30 4.07
CA TYR A 34 2.23 37.03 3.34
C TYR A 34 3.03 36.94 2.03
N SER A 35 3.12 38.02 1.26
CA SER A 35 3.89 38.04 0.00
C SER A 35 5.39 37.87 0.24
N VAL A 36 5.93 38.48 1.30
CA VAL A 36 7.35 38.34 1.70
C VAL A 36 7.65 36.92 2.16
N VAL A 37 6.72 36.30 2.89
CA VAL A 37 6.81 34.88 3.29
C VAL A 37 6.88 33.98 2.05
N SER A 38 6.00 34.20 1.08
CA SER A 38 5.96 33.39 -0.14
C SER A 38 7.24 33.50 -0.96
N ILE A 39 7.80 34.70 -1.11
CA ILE A 39 9.11 34.90 -1.77
C ILE A 39 10.23 34.19 -0.99
N TYR A 40 10.24 34.32 0.34
CA TYR A 40 11.22 33.66 1.19
C TYR A 40 11.18 32.13 1.03
N VAL A 41 9.98 31.54 1.01
CA VAL A 41 9.76 30.10 0.83
C VAL A 41 10.29 29.59 -0.51
N ILE A 42 10.09 30.34 -1.59
CA ILE A 42 10.60 29.97 -2.92
C ILE A 42 12.13 30.05 -2.94
N LEU A 43 12.71 31.15 -2.42
CA LEU A 43 14.16 31.34 -2.40
C LEU A 43 14.87 30.29 -1.54
N ILE A 44 14.33 29.97 -0.35
CA ILE A 44 14.93 28.95 0.50
C ILE A 44 14.81 27.56 -0.12
N SER A 45 13.71 27.25 -0.80
CA SER A 45 13.54 25.99 -1.54
C SER A 45 14.59 25.83 -2.64
N ILE A 46 14.81 26.87 -3.44
CA ILE A 46 15.85 26.89 -4.48
C ILE A 46 17.25 26.73 -3.86
N PHE A 47 17.52 27.42 -2.75
CA PHE A 47 18.78 27.33 -2.03
C PHE A 47 19.04 25.92 -1.48
N LEU A 48 18.05 25.29 -0.88
CA LEU A 48 18.13 23.92 -0.35
C LEU A 48 18.37 22.89 -1.47
N ILE A 49 17.66 23.02 -2.61
CA ILE A 49 17.90 22.17 -3.79
C ILE A 49 19.34 22.35 -4.28
N ARG A 50 19.85 23.59 -4.32
CA ARG A 50 21.21 23.89 -4.80
C ARG A 50 22.28 23.29 -3.88
N ILE A 51 22.13 23.39 -2.56
CA ILE A 51 23.05 22.79 -1.58
C ILE A 51 23.06 21.26 -1.74
N ASN A 52 21.87 20.66 -1.79
CA ASN A 52 21.72 19.21 -1.79
C ASN A 52 21.85 18.57 -3.18
N ARG A 53 22.12 19.36 -4.24
CA ARG A 53 22.16 18.89 -5.64
C ARG A 53 23.02 17.66 -5.85
N LYS A 54 24.20 17.61 -5.21
CA LYS A 54 25.14 16.47 -5.36
C LYS A 54 24.54 15.19 -4.78
N THR A 55 23.93 15.29 -3.60
CA THR A 55 23.26 14.16 -2.93
C THR A 55 22.03 13.70 -3.71
N ILE A 56 21.21 14.64 -4.22
CA ILE A 56 20.03 14.34 -5.03
C ILE A 56 20.43 13.58 -6.31
N ILE A 57 21.40 14.11 -7.07
CA ILE A 57 21.89 13.46 -8.30
C ILE A 57 22.44 12.07 -7.99
N LYS A 58 23.21 11.93 -6.91
CA LYS A 58 23.73 10.63 -6.47
C LYS A 58 22.60 9.63 -6.20
N ASN A 59 21.59 10.02 -5.41
CA ASN A 59 20.47 9.13 -5.04
C ASN A 59 19.63 8.71 -6.27
N ILE A 60 19.38 9.63 -7.19
CA ILE A 60 18.67 9.35 -8.44
C ILE A 60 19.48 8.37 -9.29
N ASN A 61 20.78 8.61 -9.46
CA ASN A 61 21.65 7.72 -10.23
C ASN A 61 21.73 6.32 -9.60
N THR A 62 21.90 6.25 -8.27
CA THR A 62 21.86 4.99 -7.53
C THR A 62 20.54 4.26 -7.79
N PHE A 63 19.39 4.93 -7.69
CA PHE A 63 18.09 4.30 -7.96
C PHE A 63 18.00 3.71 -9.37
N PHE A 64 18.43 4.45 -10.40
CA PHE A 64 18.38 3.96 -11.78
C PHE A 64 19.34 2.79 -12.04
N ILE A 65 20.55 2.84 -11.48
CA ILE A 65 21.53 1.74 -11.57
C ILE A 65 20.98 0.51 -10.87
N GLU A 66 20.55 0.63 -9.61
CA GLU A 66 19.99 -0.47 -8.83
C GLU A 66 18.76 -1.08 -9.50
N ARG A 67 17.87 -0.25 -10.07
CA ARG A 67 16.70 -0.72 -10.83
C ARG A 67 17.11 -1.52 -12.07
N LYS A 68 18.18 -1.13 -12.77
CA LYS A 68 18.71 -1.87 -13.91
C LYS A 68 19.27 -3.22 -13.47
N ASN A 69 20.07 -3.24 -12.40
CA ASN A 69 20.65 -4.46 -11.84
C ASN A 69 19.55 -5.45 -11.39
N ILE A 70 18.50 -4.95 -10.74
CA ILE A 70 17.30 -5.71 -10.35
C ILE A 70 16.56 -6.30 -11.56
N LYS A 71 16.49 -5.57 -12.68
CA LYS A 71 15.86 -6.02 -13.93
C LYS A 71 16.70 -7.11 -14.61
N ASN A 72 18.02 -6.99 -14.52
CA ASN A 72 18.99 -7.95 -15.03
C ASN A 72 19.20 -9.17 -14.11
N LEU A 73 18.51 -9.22 -12.97
CA LEU A 73 18.58 -10.30 -11.98
C LEU A 73 19.98 -10.47 -11.34
N GLU A 74 20.77 -9.39 -11.26
CA GLU A 74 22.14 -9.44 -10.73
C GLU A 74 22.21 -9.83 -9.24
N TYR A 75 21.13 -9.60 -8.50
CA TYR A 75 20.99 -9.94 -7.07
C TYR A 75 20.28 -11.28 -6.83
N TYR A 76 19.82 -11.93 -7.89
CA TYR A 76 19.11 -13.19 -7.76
C TYR A 76 20.12 -14.34 -7.71
N ARG A 77 20.03 -15.14 -6.65
CA ARG A 77 20.91 -16.28 -6.41
C ARG A 77 20.12 -17.57 -6.38
N ILE A 78 20.71 -18.62 -6.92
CA ILE A 78 20.06 -19.93 -6.99
C ILE A 78 20.11 -20.57 -5.59
N THR A 79 21.23 -20.45 -4.87
CA THR A 79 21.41 -21.01 -3.52
C THR A 79 20.67 -20.28 -2.40
N ASP A 80 20.15 -19.07 -2.64
CA ASP A 80 19.32 -18.34 -1.67
C ASP A 80 17.87 -18.82 -1.72
N ASP A 81 17.50 -19.85 -0.93
CA ASP A 81 16.16 -20.45 -0.96
C ASP A 81 15.00 -19.45 -0.83
N ASN A 82 15.19 -18.42 0.01
CA ASN A 82 14.15 -17.43 0.30
C ASN A 82 14.29 -16.15 -0.54
N LYS A 83 15.29 -16.08 -1.42
CA LYS A 83 15.63 -14.93 -2.27
C LYS A 83 15.72 -13.63 -1.45
N VAL A 84 16.30 -13.71 -0.24
CA VAL A 84 16.42 -12.59 0.70
C VAL A 84 17.19 -11.43 0.10
N ILE A 85 18.30 -11.71 -0.58
CA ILE A 85 19.20 -10.68 -1.10
C ILE A 85 18.47 -9.85 -2.15
N ASP A 86 17.82 -10.50 -3.11
CA ASP A 86 17.02 -9.83 -4.15
C ASP A 86 15.83 -9.06 -3.53
N LEU A 87 15.15 -9.64 -2.54
CA LEU A 87 14.04 -8.98 -1.84
C LEU A 87 14.49 -7.73 -1.06
N GLU A 88 15.63 -7.79 -0.36
CA GLU A 88 16.17 -6.68 0.40
C GLU A 88 16.63 -5.55 -0.52
N LYS A 89 17.30 -5.89 -1.63
CA LYS A 89 17.71 -4.91 -2.66
C LYS A 89 16.50 -4.25 -3.31
N ARG A 90 15.44 -4.99 -3.64
CA ARG A 90 14.17 -4.41 -4.13
C ARG A 90 13.56 -3.47 -3.08
N LYS A 91 13.43 -3.91 -1.83
CA LYS A 91 12.87 -3.08 -0.74
C LYS A 91 13.64 -1.77 -0.57
N HIS A 92 14.97 -1.85 -0.50
CA HIS A 92 15.83 -0.68 -0.36
C HIS A 92 15.71 0.27 -1.56
N THR A 93 15.70 -0.27 -2.78
CA THR A 93 15.60 0.54 -4.00
C THR A 93 14.25 1.26 -4.08
N PHE A 94 13.15 0.58 -3.78
CA PHE A 94 11.82 1.19 -3.79
C PHE A 94 11.56 2.09 -2.56
N SER A 95 12.21 1.85 -1.41
CA SER A 95 12.17 2.81 -0.30
C SER A 95 12.91 4.10 -0.63
N LEU A 96 14.06 4.02 -1.30
CA LEU A 96 14.76 5.21 -1.81
C LEU A 96 13.86 6.02 -2.75
N PHE A 97 13.14 5.34 -3.65
CA PHE A 97 12.17 6.02 -4.51
C PHE A 97 11.05 6.69 -3.73
N SER A 98 10.45 5.97 -2.77
CA SER A 98 9.42 6.51 -1.88
C SER A 98 9.90 7.76 -1.15
N ASP A 99 11.10 7.72 -0.54
CA ASP A 99 11.67 8.85 0.19
C ASP A 99 11.93 10.06 -0.72
N MET A 100 12.45 9.81 -1.93
CA MET A 100 12.63 10.86 -2.94
C MET A 100 11.30 11.48 -3.36
N THR A 101 10.27 10.68 -3.63
CA THR A 101 8.95 11.17 -4.03
C THR A 101 8.27 11.96 -2.91
N MET A 102 8.37 11.52 -1.66
CA MET A 102 7.79 12.20 -0.50
C MET A 102 8.49 13.54 -0.23
N GLY A 103 9.82 13.57 -0.29
CA GLY A 103 10.59 14.82 -0.15
C GLY A 103 10.25 15.82 -1.26
N THR A 104 10.15 15.35 -2.50
CA THR A 104 9.77 16.19 -3.66
C THR A 104 8.34 16.72 -3.51
N PHE A 105 7.41 15.88 -3.07
CA PHE A 105 6.02 16.26 -2.82
C PHE A 105 5.90 17.40 -1.81
N LEU A 106 6.57 17.29 -0.65
CA LEU A 106 6.52 18.33 0.38
C LEU A 106 7.06 19.67 -0.13
N ILE A 107 8.19 19.64 -0.85
CA ILE A 107 8.78 20.85 -1.43
C ILE A 107 7.83 21.45 -2.47
N LEU A 108 7.30 20.64 -3.39
CA LEU A 108 6.39 21.12 -4.43
C LEU A 108 5.09 21.69 -3.86
N ALA A 109 4.50 21.03 -2.86
CA ALA A 109 3.26 21.49 -2.22
C ALA A 109 3.44 22.86 -1.57
N VAL A 110 4.51 23.04 -0.81
CA VAL A 110 4.84 24.31 -0.14
C VAL A 110 5.13 25.42 -1.17
N ASN A 111 5.88 25.10 -2.24
CA ASN A 111 6.15 26.08 -3.29
C ASN A 111 4.90 26.46 -4.09
N LEU A 112 3.99 25.51 -4.34
CA LEU A 112 2.72 25.81 -5.01
C LEU A 112 1.84 26.73 -4.18
N MET A 113 1.73 26.50 -2.87
CA MET A 113 1.01 27.41 -1.97
C MET A 113 1.62 28.81 -1.97
N ALA A 114 2.96 28.92 -1.96
CA ALA A 114 3.64 30.21 -2.02
C ALA A 114 3.41 30.92 -3.37
N ILE A 115 3.47 30.20 -4.49
CA ILE A 115 3.22 30.74 -5.83
C ILE A 115 1.76 31.19 -5.97
N ASP A 116 0.80 30.37 -5.55
CA ASP A 116 -0.63 30.71 -5.58
C ASP A 116 -0.92 31.97 -4.76
N SER A 117 -0.36 32.07 -3.54
CA SER A 117 -0.46 33.27 -2.70
C SER A 117 0.10 34.53 -3.38
N LEU A 118 1.25 34.43 -4.07
CA LEU A 118 1.82 35.57 -4.79
C LEU A 118 0.97 35.99 -5.98
N ILE A 119 0.50 35.02 -6.77
CA ILE A 119 -0.34 35.30 -7.94
C ILE A 119 -1.64 35.98 -7.49
N GLN A 120 -2.31 35.48 -6.44
CA GLN A 120 -3.53 36.09 -5.91
C GLN A 120 -3.28 37.51 -5.36
N HIS A 121 -2.12 37.76 -4.75
CA HIS A 121 -1.76 39.09 -4.24
C HIS A 121 -1.61 40.14 -5.37
N PHE A 122 -1.05 39.77 -6.52
CA PHE A 122 -0.79 40.71 -7.62
C PHE A 122 -1.89 40.76 -8.69
N LEU A 123 -2.54 39.63 -8.97
CA LEU A 123 -3.51 39.48 -10.07
C LEU A 123 -4.96 39.32 -9.58
N GLY A 124 -5.16 39.23 -8.26
CA GLY A 124 -6.47 38.98 -7.65
C GLY A 124 -6.92 37.52 -7.77
N GLU A 125 -8.07 37.21 -7.18
CA GLU A 125 -8.67 35.88 -7.31
C GLU A 125 -9.22 35.66 -8.72
N SER A 126 -8.76 34.61 -9.39
CA SER A 126 -9.34 34.16 -10.67
C SER A 126 -9.77 32.70 -10.60
N SER A 127 -10.91 32.40 -11.22
CA SER A 127 -11.43 31.03 -11.32
C SER A 127 -10.51 30.11 -12.13
N VAL A 128 -9.85 30.66 -13.15
CA VAL A 128 -8.86 29.93 -13.98
C VAL A 128 -7.65 29.52 -13.17
N LEU A 129 -7.12 30.40 -12.30
CA LEU A 129 -5.99 30.07 -11.43
C LEU A 129 -6.36 28.92 -10.48
N LYS A 130 -7.55 28.97 -9.85
CA LYS A 130 -8.04 27.90 -8.96
C LYS A 130 -8.16 26.56 -9.68
N LEU A 131 -8.59 26.55 -10.95
CA LEU A 131 -8.65 25.33 -11.75
C LEU A 131 -7.26 24.78 -12.05
N VAL A 132 -6.33 25.64 -12.49
CA VAL A 132 -4.95 25.25 -12.79
C VAL A 132 -4.23 24.72 -11.55
N THR A 133 -4.37 25.40 -10.41
CA THR A 133 -3.77 24.95 -9.15
C THR A 133 -4.36 23.61 -8.70
N ALA A 134 -5.67 23.40 -8.82
CA ALA A 134 -6.30 22.12 -8.53
C ALA A 134 -5.74 20.97 -9.39
N ILE A 135 -5.62 21.17 -10.71
CA ILE A 135 -5.06 20.16 -11.63
C ILE A 135 -3.61 19.82 -11.25
N VAL A 136 -2.79 20.83 -10.99
CA VAL A 136 -1.37 20.64 -10.63
C VAL A 136 -1.24 19.88 -9.30
N ILE A 137 -2.06 20.24 -8.30
CA ILE A 137 -2.12 19.53 -7.01
C ILE A 137 -2.52 18.07 -7.23
N SER A 138 -3.54 17.79 -8.05
CA SER A 138 -3.97 16.42 -8.35
C SER A 138 -2.84 15.57 -8.94
N ILE A 139 -2.06 16.11 -9.89
CA ILE A 139 -0.93 15.40 -10.50
C ILE A 139 0.16 15.09 -9.45
N ILE A 140 0.49 16.06 -8.61
CA ILE A 140 1.53 15.91 -7.58
C ILE A 140 1.13 14.89 -6.52
N VAL A 141 -0.14 14.93 -6.10
CA VAL A 141 -0.71 13.95 -5.17
C VAL A 141 -0.66 12.54 -5.77
N LEU A 142 -0.96 12.38 -7.06
CA LEU A 142 -0.88 11.08 -7.75
C LEU A 142 0.55 10.52 -7.78
N ILE A 143 1.55 11.35 -8.08
CA ILE A 143 2.96 10.95 -8.08
C ILE A 143 3.41 10.54 -6.67
N CYS A 144 3.00 11.29 -5.64
CA CYS A 144 3.33 11.01 -4.25
C CYS A 144 2.74 9.68 -3.77
N TYR A 145 1.44 9.46 -4.00
CA TYR A 145 0.81 8.19 -3.66
C TYR A 145 1.46 7.02 -4.41
N GLY A 146 1.81 7.19 -5.69
CA GLY A 146 2.53 6.18 -6.46
C GLY A 146 3.88 5.80 -5.82
N GLY A 147 4.62 6.78 -5.31
CA GLY A 147 5.88 6.56 -4.60
C GLY A 147 5.74 5.83 -3.27
N ILE A 148 4.78 6.26 -2.44
CA ILE A 148 4.46 5.61 -1.15
C ILE A 148 4.05 4.16 -1.37
N ILE A 149 3.16 3.93 -2.34
CA ILE A 149 2.70 2.59 -2.71
C ILE A 149 3.90 1.73 -3.12
N ALA A 150 4.79 2.24 -3.97
CA ALA A 150 5.97 1.50 -4.41
C ALA A 150 6.87 1.05 -3.24
N GLY A 151 7.04 1.88 -2.21
CA GLY A 151 7.80 1.53 -1.00
C GLY A 151 7.11 0.48 -0.11
N ILE A 152 5.78 0.51 -0.01
CA ILE A 152 4.98 -0.42 0.83
C ILE A 152 4.85 -1.80 0.16
N VAL A 153 4.71 -1.82 -1.17
CA VAL A 153 4.35 -2.99 -1.97
C VAL A 153 5.28 -4.18 -1.73
N TYR A 154 6.59 -3.98 -1.61
CA TYR A 154 7.54 -5.07 -1.31
C TYR A 154 7.70 -5.39 0.18
N LYS A 155 7.29 -4.48 1.07
CA LYS A 155 7.35 -4.68 2.53
C LYS A 155 6.17 -5.49 3.04
N TYR A 156 4.97 -5.25 2.50
CA TYR A 156 3.71 -5.85 2.94
C TYR A 156 2.95 -6.53 1.79
N THR A 157 3.65 -7.35 0.99
CA THR A 157 3.12 -7.98 -0.24
C THR A 157 1.76 -8.66 -0.05
N THR A 158 1.61 -9.45 1.01
CA THR A 158 0.34 -10.13 1.34
C THR A 158 -0.77 -9.15 1.69
N THR A 159 -0.46 -8.14 2.50
CA THR A 159 -1.44 -7.11 2.89
C THR A 159 -1.92 -6.32 1.67
N VAL A 160 -1.01 -5.96 0.76
CA VAL A 160 -1.38 -5.28 -0.49
C VAL A 160 -2.32 -6.15 -1.33
N TYR A 161 -2.03 -7.44 -1.47
CA TYR A 161 -2.92 -8.38 -2.17
C TYR A 161 -4.32 -8.42 -1.54
N VAL A 162 -4.42 -8.53 -0.21
CA VAL A 162 -5.71 -8.57 0.50
C VAL A 162 -6.46 -7.24 0.40
N ALA A 163 -5.75 -6.12 0.37
CA ALA A 163 -6.39 -4.80 0.33
C ALA A 163 -6.98 -4.44 -1.04
N ILE A 164 -6.59 -5.12 -2.14
CA ILE A 164 -7.00 -4.75 -3.50
C ILE A 164 -8.52 -4.63 -3.68
N PRO A 165 -9.37 -5.59 -3.25
CA PRO A 165 -10.82 -5.45 -3.41
C PRO A 165 -11.38 -4.22 -2.67
N MET A 166 -10.85 -3.89 -1.50
CA MET A 166 -11.27 -2.70 -0.75
C MET A 166 -10.83 -1.41 -1.44
N ILE A 167 -9.58 -1.35 -1.90
CA ILE A 167 -9.07 -0.22 -2.68
C ILE A 167 -9.89 -0.05 -3.96
N SER A 168 -10.20 -1.17 -4.64
CA SER A 168 -11.04 -1.19 -5.83
C SER A 168 -12.44 -0.64 -5.55
N ALA A 169 -13.06 -1.04 -4.44
CA ALA A 169 -14.37 -0.54 -4.05
C ALA A 169 -14.33 0.97 -3.80
N ILE A 170 -13.31 1.48 -3.09
CA ILE A 170 -13.14 2.92 -2.85
C ILE A 170 -12.99 3.66 -4.18
N VAL A 171 -12.11 3.19 -5.06
CA VAL A 171 -11.88 3.79 -6.38
C VAL A 171 -13.17 3.78 -7.20
N TYR A 172 -13.86 2.66 -7.24
CA TYR A 172 -15.09 2.52 -8.01
C TYR A 172 -16.19 3.42 -7.46
N PHE A 173 -16.59 3.27 -6.19
CA PHE A 173 -17.74 3.98 -5.63
C PHE A 173 -17.49 5.49 -5.43
N SER A 174 -16.25 5.90 -5.15
CA SER A 174 -15.96 7.32 -4.92
C SER A 174 -15.73 8.12 -6.20
N PHE A 175 -15.24 7.47 -7.27
CA PHE A 175 -14.81 8.19 -8.48
C PHE A 175 -15.54 7.75 -9.75
N LEU A 176 -15.84 6.45 -9.91
CA LEU A 176 -16.41 5.92 -11.15
C LEU A 176 -17.93 5.82 -11.08
N ASP A 177 -18.49 5.36 -9.96
CA ASP A 177 -19.94 5.16 -9.78
C ASP A 177 -20.77 6.42 -10.08
N PRO A 178 -20.38 7.64 -9.67
CA PRO A 178 -21.10 8.85 -10.06
C PRO A 178 -21.21 9.03 -11.59
N LEU A 179 -20.18 8.63 -12.33
CA LEU A 179 -20.10 8.74 -13.79
C LEU A 179 -20.90 7.67 -14.51
N VAL A 180 -21.14 6.52 -13.86
CA VAL A 180 -21.83 5.35 -14.46
C VAL A 180 -23.14 5.03 -13.74
N SER A 181 -23.63 5.94 -12.89
CA SER A 181 -24.80 5.77 -12.02
C SER A 181 -26.11 5.52 -12.77
N PHE A 182 -26.17 5.89 -14.06
CA PHE A 182 -27.31 5.66 -14.93
C PHE A 182 -27.43 4.20 -15.43
N PHE A 183 -26.40 3.37 -15.24
CA PHE A 183 -26.43 1.96 -15.62
C PHE A 183 -27.13 1.09 -14.56
N PRO A 184 -27.76 -0.03 -14.98
CA PRO A 184 -28.37 -0.99 -14.05
C PRO A 184 -27.34 -1.62 -13.10
N ASP A 185 -27.80 -2.11 -11.95
CA ASP A 185 -26.97 -2.64 -10.86
C ASP A 185 -25.98 -3.72 -11.29
N PHE A 186 -26.38 -4.61 -12.20
CA PHE A 186 -25.49 -5.66 -12.69
C PHE A 186 -24.31 -5.10 -13.48
N ALA A 187 -24.51 -4.01 -14.23
CA ALA A 187 -23.46 -3.36 -15.01
C ALA A 187 -22.52 -2.57 -14.09
N ARG A 188 -23.06 -1.94 -13.04
CA ARG A 188 -22.26 -1.29 -11.99
C ARG A 188 -21.40 -2.29 -11.23
N PHE A 189 -21.96 -3.45 -10.90
CA PHE A 189 -21.22 -4.57 -10.32
C PHE A 189 -20.10 -5.07 -11.24
N ALA A 190 -20.38 -5.23 -12.54
CA ALA A 190 -19.35 -5.58 -13.52
C ALA A 190 -18.24 -4.51 -13.62
N GLY A 191 -18.59 -3.22 -13.50
CA GLY A 191 -17.65 -2.12 -13.42
C GLY A 191 -16.67 -2.24 -12.24
N TYR A 192 -17.20 -2.55 -11.05
CA TYR A 192 -16.38 -2.84 -9.86
C TYR A 192 -15.46 -4.07 -10.05
N LEU A 193 -15.94 -5.14 -10.70
CA LEU A 193 -15.07 -6.29 -10.99
C LEU A 193 -13.96 -5.92 -11.98
N LEU A 194 -14.25 -5.09 -12.97
CA LEU A 194 -13.28 -4.63 -13.96
C LEU A 194 -12.18 -3.77 -13.31
N THR A 195 -12.52 -2.85 -12.40
CA THR A 195 -11.52 -2.10 -11.63
C THR A 195 -10.63 -3.01 -10.81
N THR A 196 -11.21 -4.06 -10.21
CA THR A 196 -10.47 -5.07 -9.44
C THR A 196 -9.50 -5.85 -10.33
N ILE A 197 -9.95 -6.25 -11.53
CA ILE A 197 -9.11 -6.93 -12.53
C ILE A 197 -7.90 -6.05 -12.90
N ILE A 198 -8.12 -4.76 -13.19
CA ILE A 198 -7.06 -3.81 -13.54
C ILE A 198 -6.02 -3.74 -12.41
N LEU A 199 -6.44 -3.59 -11.16
CA LEU A 199 -5.53 -3.50 -10.02
C LEU A 199 -4.71 -4.78 -9.82
N TYR A 200 -5.32 -5.97 -9.97
CA TYR A 200 -4.57 -7.23 -9.93
C TYR A 200 -3.60 -7.39 -11.10
N PHE A 201 -3.93 -6.89 -12.29
CA PHE A 201 -2.96 -6.84 -13.40
C PHE A 201 -1.77 -5.95 -13.03
N ILE A 202 -1.99 -4.74 -12.52
CA ILE A 202 -0.91 -3.85 -12.07
C ILE A 202 -0.02 -4.57 -11.04
N LEU A 203 -0.61 -5.24 -10.06
CA LEU A 203 0.11 -6.01 -9.05
C LEU A 203 0.99 -7.11 -9.68
N THR A 204 0.42 -7.92 -10.57
CA THR A 204 1.13 -9.05 -11.19
C THR A 204 2.21 -8.65 -12.18
N TYR A 205 2.15 -7.44 -12.74
CA TYR A 205 3.26 -6.86 -13.51
C TYR A 205 4.35 -6.25 -12.63
N THR A 206 3.98 -5.74 -11.45
CA THR A 206 4.92 -5.11 -10.51
C THR A 206 5.75 -6.14 -9.76
N PHE A 207 5.17 -7.26 -9.36
CA PHE A 207 5.87 -8.26 -8.55
C PHE A 207 6.75 -9.23 -9.35
N PRO A 208 7.95 -9.56 -8.85
CA PRO A 208 8.79 -10.60 -9.42
C PRO A 208 8.17 -11.98 -9.23
N ALA A 209 8.62 -12.95 -10.03
CA ALA A 209 8.02 -14.28 -10.09
C ALA A 209 8.02 -15.01 -8.74
N HIS A 210 9.11 -14.95 -7.97
CA HIS A 210 9.21 -15.62 -6.67
C HIS A 210 8.23 -15.04 -5.62
N VAL A 211 7.98 -13.71 -5.62
CA VAL A 211 6.96 -13.09 -4.76
C VAL A 211 5.57 -13.57 -5.14
N LEU A 212 5.26 -13.65 -6.44
CA LEU A 212 3.96 -14.13 -6.91
C LEU A 212 3.71 -15.60 -6.53
N ARG A 213 4.72 -16.48 -6.59
CA ARG A 213 4.58 -17.87 -6.13
C ARG A 213 4.27 -17.96 -4.64
N ASN A 214 4.99 -17.18 -3.81
CA ASN A 214 4.74 -17.12 -2.37
C ASN A 214 3.36 -16.53 -2.04
N LEU A 215 2.85 -15.61 -2.86
CA LEU A 215 1.48 -15.16 -2.75
C LEU A 215 0.49 -16.26 -3.13
N ASN A 216 0.72 -16.97 -4.24
CA ASN A 216 -0.16 -18.04 -4.73
C ASN A 216 -0.30 -19.20 -3.74
N SER A 217 0.77 -19.59 -3.04
CA SER A 217 0.67 -20.60 -1.98
C SER A 217 -0.19 -20.13 -0.80
N LYS A 218 -0.30 -18.82 -0.59
CA LYS A 218 -1.10 -18.19 0.46
C LYS A 218 -2.50 -17.77 -0.01
N THR A 219 -2.74 -17.59 -1.31
CA THR A 219 -4.01 -17.06 -1.83
C THR A 219 -5.19 -17.97 -1.50
N VAL A 220 -4.99 -19.29 -1.48
CA VAL A 220 -6.02 -20.25 -1.06
C VAL A 220 -6.41 -19.99 0.39
N LEU A 221 -5.42 -19.97 1.31
CA LEU A 221 -5.66 -19.67 2.72
C LEU A 221 -6.30 -18.30 2.92
N ILE A 222 -5.85 -17.29 2.18
CA ILE A 222 -6.42 -15.94 2.24
C ILE A 222 -7.88 -15.97 1.82
N SER A 223 -8.22 -16.58 0.68
CA SER A 223 -9.60 -16.66 0.20
C SER A 223 -10.51 -17.40 1.17
N SER A 224 -10.03 -18.51 1.74
CA SER A 224 -10.77 -19.27 2.76
C SER A 224 -10.96 -18.44 4.03
N PHE A 225 -9.91 -17.80 4.53
CA PHE A 225 -9.97 -16.96 5.72
C PHE A 225 -10.86 -15.74 5.52
N THR A 226 -10.78 -15.06 4.36
CA THR A 226 -11.66 -13.94 4.05
C THR A 226 -13.11 -14.39 3.98
N THR A 227 -13.39 -15.57 3.42
CA THR A 227 -14.75 -16.10 3.36
C THR A 227 -15.29 -16.38 4.77
N ILE A 228 -14.51 -17.04 5.62
CA ILE A 228 -14.86 -17.31 7.02
C ILE A 228 -15.06 -16.00 7.79
N LEU A 229 -14.12 -15.08 7.69
CA LEU A 229 -14.17 -13.79 8.36
C LEU A 229 -15.39 -12.99 7.93
N THR A 230 -15.72 -12.99 6.63
CA THR A 230 -16.88 -12.24 6.14
C THR A 230 -18.19 -12.90 6.56
N ALA A 231 -18.27 -14.23 6.57
CA ALA A 231 -19.43 -14.96 7.11
C ALA A 231 -19.63 -14.65 8.60
N PHE A 232 -18.55 -14.65 9.37
CA PHE A 232 -18.57 -14.33 10.80
C PHE A 232 -18.94 -12.86 11.05
N LEU A 233 -18.36 -11.92 10.29
CA LEU A 233 -18.67 -10.50 10.38
C LEU A 233 -20.13 -10.22 10.00
N SER A 234 -20.68 -10.94 9.02
CA SER A 234 -22.10 -10.86 8.66
C SER A 234 -23.00 -11.26 9.84
N GLN A 235 -22.67 -12.35 10.55
CA GLN A 235 -23.43 -12.76 11.73
C GLN A 235 -23.32 -11.76 12.88
N ILE A 236 -22.12 -11.20 13.10
CA ILE A 236 -21.89 -10.14 14.09
C ILE A 236 -22.72 -8.89 13.76
N LEU A 237 -22.70 -8.44 12.51
CA LEU A 237 -23.49 -7.30 12.04
C LEU A 237 -24.99 -7.54 12.23
N GLN A 238 -25.48 -8.73 11.89
CA GLN A 238 -26.87 -9.11 12.14
C GLN A 238 -27.22 -9.09 13.63
N PHE A 239 -26.34 -9.63 14.49
CA PHE A 239 -26.53 -9.64 15.94
C PHE A 239 -26.58 -8.21 16.51
N PHE A 240 -25.59 -7.38 16.19
CA PHE A 240 -25.56 -5.98 16.65
C PHE A 240 -26.76 -5.20 16.13
N PHE A 241 -27.17 -5.42 14.88
CA PHE A 241 -28.35 -4.76 14.34
C PHE A 241 -29.63 -5.21 15.03
N ALA A 242 -29.81 -6.52 15.24
CA ALA A 242 -30.96 -7.06 15.97
C ALA A 242 -31.04 -6.46 17.38
N SER A 243 -29.92 -6.41 18.12
CA SER A 243 -29.85 -5.77 19.44
C SER A 243 -30.09 -4.26 19.39
N TYR A 244 -29.57 -3.56 18.38
CA TYR A 244 -29.74 -2.10 18.22
C TYR A 244 -31.20 -1.72 17.90
N VAL A 245 -31.88 -2.46 17.04
CA VAL A 245 -33.29 -2.22 16.69
C VAL A 245 -34.24 -2.70 17.80
N GLN A 246 -33.93 -3.82 18.48
CA GLN A 246 -34.69 -4.29 19.65
C GLN A 246 -34.64 -3.31 20.83
N ASN A 247 -33.60 -2.48 20.94
CA ASN A 247 -33.49 -1.40 21.93
C ASN A 247 -34.40 -0.18 21.64
N LYS A 248 -35.54 -0.38 20.97
CA LYS A 248 -36.70 0.53 20.82
C LYS A 248 -36.53 1.80 19.98
N HIS A 249 -35.35 2.13 19.46
CA HIS A 249 -35.14 3.40 18.74
C HIS A 249 -35.90 3.53 17.40
N TYR A 250 -36.28 2.42 16.78
CA TYR A 250 -36.98 2.38 15.48
C TYR A 250 -38.29 1.58 15.49
N LEU A 251 -38.70 1.07 16.66
CA LEU A 251 -39.95 0.34 16.78
C LEU A 251 -41.11 1.32 16.84
N LEU A 252 -42.21 0.99 16.16
CA LEU A 252 -43.44 1.74 16.23
C LEU A 252 -43.94 1.74 17.68
N THR A 253 -44.04 2.92 18.28
CA THR A 253 -44.60 3.11 19.63
C THR A 253 -45.96 3.77 19.55
N LEU A 254 -46.78 3.56 20.58
CA LEU A 254 -48.11 4.17 20.69
C LEU A 254 -48.05 5.71 20.62
N ASP A 255 -47.00 6.30 21.19
CA ASP A 255 -46.77 7.75 21.16
C ASP A 255 -46.36 8.24 19.76
N ALA A 256 -45.56 7.46 19.02
CA ALA A 256 -45.21 7.78 17.64
C ALA A 256 -46.45 7.74 16.72
N VAL A 257 -47.34 6.77 16.89
CA VAL A 257 -48.59 6.67 16.10
C VAL A 257 -49.53 7.84 16.39
N ARG A 258 -49.62 8.29 17.65
CA ARG A 258 -50.45 9.46 18.02
C ARG A 258 -49.95 10.75 17.37
N ASN A 259 -48.63 10.95 17.37
CA ASN A 259 -48.00 12.21 16.95
C ASN A 259 -47.70 12.32 15.44
N THR A 260 -47.87 11.25 14.65
CA THR A 260 -47.60 11.28 13.21
C THR A 260 -48.67 12.05 12.43
N THR A 261 -48.30 13.07 11.65
CA THR A 261 -49.26 13.89 10.88
C THR A 261 -49.70 13.25 9.56
N ASN A 262 -48.99 12.23 9.09
CA ASN A 262 -49.15 11.66 7.75
C ASN A 262 -50.11 10.47 7.68
N VAL A 263 -50.76 10.09 8.79
CA VAL A 263 -51.68 8.96 8.88
C VAL A 263 -53.09 9.48 9.22
N SER A 264 -54.10 9.03 8.48
CA SER A 264 -55.49 9.42 8.72
C SER A 264 -55.95 9.04 10.12
N ASN A 265 -56.80 9.87 10.74
CA ASN A 265 -57.29 9.66 12.10
C ASN A 265 -58.02 8.31 12.31
N SER A 266 -58.66 7.78 11.27
CA SER A 266 -59.30 6.45 11.29
C SER A 266 -58.30 5.30 11.40
N LEU A 267 -57.18 5.37 10.68
CA LEU A 267 -56.08 4.40 10.80
C LEU A 267 -55.39 4.51 12.17
N LYS A 268 -55.25 5.73 12.70
CA LYS A 268 -54.70 5.93 14.05
C LYS A 268 -55.56 5.27 15.12
N SER A 269 -56.89 5.45 15.07
CA SER A 269 -57.78 4.82 16.06
C SER A 269 -57.69 3.29 15.98
N ILE A 270 -57.71 2.71 14.79
CA ILE A 270 -57.58 1.24 14.62
C ILE A 270 -56.29 0.68 15.24
N ILE A 271 -55.17 1.39 15.07
CA ILE A 271 -53.86 0.96 15.61
C ILE A 271 -53.78 1.21 17.13
N ILE A 272 -54.36 2.30 17.63
CA ILE A 272 -54.39 2.63 19.07
C ILE A 272 -55.30 1.67 19.84
N ASP A 273 -56.43 1.28 19.25
CA ASP A 273 -57.44 0.41 19.85
C ASP A 273 -56.99 -1.06 19.89
N ASN A 274 -55.98 -1.44 19.09
CA ASN A 274 -55.44 -2.79 19.02
C ASN A 274 -53.91 -2.78 19.24
N PRO A 275 -53.43 -2.74 20.48
CA PRO A 275 -51.99 -2.71 20.77
C PRO A 275 -51.22 -3.93 20.23
N ASP A 276 -51.90 -5.05 20.01
CA ASP A 276 -51.31 -6.24 19.37
C ASP A 276 -50.93 -6.00 17.89
N LEU A 277 -51.62 -5.10 17.17
CA LEU A 277 -51.24 -4.72 15.81
C LEU A 277 -49.87 -4.04 15.80
N ILE A 278 -49.54 -3.25 16.82
CA ILE A 278 -48.23 -2.61 16.96
C ILE A 278 -47.14 -3.67 17.08
N ASN A 279 -47.39 -4.73 17.86
CA ASN A 279 -46.46 -5.85 18.01
C ASN A 279 -46.27 -6.62 16.69
N ILE A 280 -47.36 -6.84 15.94
CA ILE A 280 -47.31 -7.50 14.63
C ILE A 280 -46.54 -6.65 13.61
N ILE A 281 -46.82 -5.35 13.52
CA ILE A 281 -46.11 -4.42 12.62
C ILE A 281 -44.62 -4.38 12.98
N ASN A 282 -44.29 -4.28 14.25
CA ASN A 282 -42.91 -4.30 14.73
C ASN A 282 -42.19 -5.62 14.40
N HIS A 283 -42.89 -6.76 14.50
CA HIS A 283 -42.35 -8.05 14.09
C HIS A 283 -42.03 -8.09 12.59
N PHE A 284 -42.92 -7.59 11.73
CA PHE A 284 -42.68 -7.53 10.29
C PHE A 284 -41.56 -6.56 9.93
N LEU A 285 -41.49 -5.38 10.56
CA LEU A 285 -40.40 -4.42 10.35
C LEU A 285 -39.04 -5.00 10.75
N LEU A 286 -38.96 -5.67 11.89
CA LEU A 286 -37.74 -6.38 12.32
C LEU A 286 -37.35 -7.47 11.33
N LYS A 287 -38.31 -8.25 10.83
CA LYS A 287 -38.07 -9.33 9.88
C LYS A 287 -37.61 -8.81 8.53
N GLU A 288 -38.24 -7.76 8.00
CA GLU A 288 -37.89 -7.15 6.72
C GLU A 288 -36.51 -6.49 6.76
N THR A 289 -36.23 -5.68 7.80
CA THR A 289 -34.92 -5.04 7.97
C THR A 289 -33.80 -6.07 8.15
N SER A 290 -34.02 -7.13 8.93
CA SER A 290 -33.07 -8.24 9.08
C SER A 290 -32.83 -8.96 7.74
N SER A 291 -33.88 -9.21 6.96
CA SER A 291 -33.78 -9.82 5.63
C SER A 291 -32.99 -8.96 4.65
N LEU A 292 -33.26 -7.64 4.60
CA LEU A 292 -32.54 -6.68 3.79
C LEU A 292 -31.05 -6.63 4.16
N LEU A 293 -30.75 -6.57 5.46
CA LEU A 293 -29.37 -6.52 5.94
C LEU A 293 -28.61 -7.80 5.59
N THR A 294 -29.26 -8.97 5.75
CA THR A 294 -28.72 -10.27 5.34
C THR A 294 -28.45 -10.33 3.84
N SER A 295 -29.35 -9.78 3.02
CA SER A 295 -29.17 -9.70 1.58
C SER A 295 -27.96 -8.81 1.21
N MET A 296 -27.85 -7.62 1.82
CA MET A 296 -26.74 -6.71 1.58
C MET A 296 -25.39 -7.29 2.02
N THR A 297 -25.33 -7.91 3.21
CA THR A 297 -24.08 -8.54 3.67
C THR A 297 -23.68 -9.70 2.76
N SER A 298 -24.63 -10.54 2.36
CA SER A 298 -24.39 -11.64 1.41
C SER A 298 -23.84 -11.15 0.06
N LEU A 299 -24.37 -10.05 -0.48
CA LEU A 299 -23.88 -9.43 -1.71
C LEU A 299 -22.45 -8.92 -1.56
N ILE A 300 -22.14 -8.23 -0.46
CA ILE A 300 -20.77 -7.76 -0.17
C ILE A 300 -19.80 -8.94 -0.06
N VAL A 301 -20.18 -9.99 0.67
CA VAL A 301 -19.37 -11.22 0.81
C VAL A 301 -19.09 -11.82 -0.56
N THR A 302 -20.13 -11.96 -1.38
CA THR A 302 -20.04 -12.55 -2.72
C THR A 302 -19.12 -11.71 -3.62
N ALA A 303 -19.27 -10.38 -3.60
CA ALA A 303 -18.44 -9.45 -4.37
C ALA A 303 -16.95 -9.57 -4.01
N LEU A 304 -16.64 -9.58 -2.71
CA LEU A 304 -15.26 -9.74 -2.22
C LEU A 304 -14.69 -11.12 -2.59
N THR A 305 -15.49 -12.17 -2.45
CA THR A 305 -15.08 -13.55 -2.74
C THR A 305 -14.72 -13.70 -4.22
N ILE A 306 -15.60 -13.23 -5.12
CA ILE A 306 -15.33 -13.21 -6.57
C ILE A 306 -14.06 -12.40 -6.87
N SER A 307 -13.88 -11.26 -6.20
CA SER A 307 -12.70 -10.41 -6.39
C SER A 307 -11.40 -11.14 -6.02
N TYR A 308 -11.36 -11.88 -4.91
CA TYR A 308 -10.18 -12.68 -4.55
C TYR A 308 -9.95 -13.87 -5.48
N ILE A 309 -11.01 -14.53 -5.95
CA ILE A 309 -10.90 -15.61 -6.95
C ILE A 309 -10.28 -15.06 -8.24
N ILE A 310 -10.74 -13.90 -8.72
CA ILE A 310 -10.16 -13.20 -9.88
C ILE A 310 -8.67 -12.95 -9.66
N GLY A 311 -8.29 -12.40 -8.49
CA GLY A 311 -6.89 -12.15 -8.14
C GLY A 311 -6.03 -13.41 -8.20
N ALA A 312 -6.51 -14.50 -7.60
CA ALA A 312 -5.84 -15.79 -7.60
C ALA A 312 -5.68 -16.35 -9.03
N LEU A 313 -6.71 -16.25 -9.88
CA LEU A 313 -6.66 -16.70 -11.27
C LEU A 313 -5.63 -15.91 -12.09
N ILE A 314 -5.56 -14.58 -11.92
CA ILE A 314 -4.59 -13.72 -12.62
C ILE A 314 -3.16 -14.06 -12.20
N ILE A 315 -2.92 -14.23 -10.90
CA ILE A 315 -1.61 -14.63 -10.36
C ILE A 315 -1.21 -16.01 -10.91
N ASN A 316 -2.10 -16.98 -10.84
CA ASN A 316 -1.83 -18.34 -11.31
C ASN A 316 -1.53 -18.36 -12.83
N ARG A 317 -2.30 -17.60 -13.62
CA ARG A 317 -2.03 -17.45 -15.06
C ARG A 317 -0.64 -16.88 -15.33
N LYS A 318 -0.20 -15.88 -14.56
CA LYS A 318 1.14 -15.30 -14.67
C LYS A 318 2.23 -16.31 -14.29
N ILE A 319 2.04 -17.08 -13.22
CA ILE A 319 2.97 -18.14 -12.80
C ILE A 319 3.08 -19.22 -13.88
N ARG A 320 1.97 -19.70 -14.42
CA ARG A 320 1.98 -20.68 -15.52
C ARG A 320 2.75 -20.17 -16.74
N LYS A 321 2.56 -18.90 -17.12
CA LYS A 321 3.33 -18.27 -18.21
C LYS A 321 4.83 -18.22 -17.90
N ASN A 322 5.20 -17.92 -16.66
CA ASN A 322 6.60 -17.93 -16.23
C ASN A 322 7.19 -19.35 -16.30
N ASN A 323 6.47 -20.37 -15.80
CA ASN A 323 6.94 -21.75 -15.85
C ASN A 323 7.17 -22.22 -17.30
N LEU A 324 6.26 -21.90 -18.24
CA LEU A 324 6.47 -22.21 -19.66
C LEU A 324 7.74 -21.54 -20.23
N LYS A 325 8.03 -20.31 -19.82
CA LYS A 325 9.27 -19.62 -20.19
C LYS A 325 10.49 -20.33 -19.60
N ALA A 326 10.42 -20.78 -18.34
CA ALA A 326 11.49 -21.55 -17.71
C ALA A 326 11.74 -22.88 -18.43
N THR A 327 10.67 -23.62 -18.77
CA THR A 327 10.77 -24.87 -19.54
C THR A 327 11.50 -24.66 -20.87
N PHE A 328 11.19 -23.56 -21.57
CA PHE A 328 11.84 -23.24 -22.84
C PHE A 328 13.34 -22.94 -22.65
N VAL A 329 13.70 -22.12 -21.65
CA VAL A 329 15.10 -21.82 -21.33
C VAL A 329 15.84 -23.09 -20.92
N TYR A 330 15.27 -23.90 -20.04
CA TYR A 330 15.85 -25.18 -19.58
C TYR A 330 16.11 -26.17 -20.73
N ARG A 331 15.17 -26.31 -21.67
CA ARG A 331 15.36 -27.17 -22.85
C ARG A 331 16.49 -26.68 -23.75
N THR A 332 16.71 -25.37 -23.79
CA THR A 332 17.82 -24.77 -24.54
C THR A 332 19.14 -24.98 -23.81
N LEU A 333 19.14 -24.85 -22.48
CA LEU A 333 20.30 -25.09 -21.61
C LEU A 333 20.84 -26.52 -21.75
N ILE A 334 19.98 -27.55 -21.71
CA ILE A 334 20.41 -28.96 -21.85
C ILE A 334 21.02 -29.25 -23.23
N ARG A 335 20.62 -28.51 -24.26
CA ARG A 335 21.13 -28.70 -25.63
C ARG A 335 22.48 -28.02 -25.86
N ASN A 336 22.83 -27.06 -25.01
CA ASN A 336 24.06 -26.30 -25.14
C ASN A 336 25.16 -26.94 -24.29
N GLU A 337 26.36 -27.11 -24.86
CA GLU A 337 27.48 -27.77 -24.16
C GLU A 337 28.04 -26.94 -22.99
N GLN A 338 27.90 -25.61 -23.03
CA GLN A 338 28.33 -24.70 -21.95
C GLN A 338 27.27 -23.63 -21.67
N PRO A 339 26.38 -23.84 -20.69
CA PRO A 339 25.35 -22.85 -20.33
C PRO A 339 25.94 -21.65 -19.57
N SER A 340 25.47 -20.43 -19.89
CA SER A 340 25.83 -19.23 -19.13
C SER A 340 25.10 -19.18 -17.78
N TYR A 341 25.78 -18.72 -16.73
CA TYR A 341 25.16 -18.49 -15.42
C TYR A 341 23.93 -17.55 -15.48
N SER A 342 23.92 -16.57 -16.40
CA SER A 342 22.75 -15.70 -16.63
C SER A 342 21.49 -16.47 -17.05
N ASP A 343 21.68 -17.53 -17.84
CA ASP A 343 20.59 -18.36 -18.34
C ASP A 343 20.09 -19.30 -17.24
N LEU A 344 20.99 -19.78 -16.38
CA LEU A 344 20.65 -20.53 -15.16
C LEU A 344 19.80 -19.67 -14.22
N ILE A 345 20.22 -18.44 -13.93
CA ILE A 345 19.45 -17.47 -13.14
C ILE A 345 18.08 -17.24 -13.77
N THR A 346 18.03 -17.03 -15.09
CA THR A 346 16.77 -16.77 -15.78
C THR A 346 15.82 -17.97 -15.68
N CYS A 347 16.34 -19.18 -15.85
CA CYS A 347 15.59 -20.42 -15.72
C CYS A 347 15.02 -20.58 -14.30
N SER A 348 15.86 -20.44 -13.28
CA SER A 348 15.45 -20.50 -11.87
C SER A 348 14.48 -19.37 -11.50
N PHE A 349 14.74 -18.13 -11.93
CA PHE A 349 13.88 -16.99 -11.63
C PHE A 349 12.46 -17.20 -12.12
N TYR A 350 12.25 -17.77 -13.32
CA TYR A 350 10.92 -18.03 -13.86
C TYR A 350 10.32 -19.37 -13.40
N GLY A 351 11.14 -20.41 -13.22
CA GLY A 351 10.71 -21.78 -12.91
C GLY A 351 10.53 -22.07 -11.41
N GLY A 352 11.30 -21.39 -10.56
CA GLY A 352 11.27 -21.59 -9.11
C GLY A 352 11.89 -22.90 -8.67
N GLU A 353 11.46 -23.36 -7.49
CA GLU A 353 12.03 -24.50 -6.77
C GLU A 353 12.19 -25.76 -7.63
N GLU A 354 11.21 -26.07 -8.49
CA GLU A 354 11.28 -27.20 -9.42
C GLU A 354 12.52 -27.12 -10.32
N TYR A 355 12.77 -25.96 -10.94
CA TYR A 355 13.91 -25.76 -11.83
C TYR A 355 15.21 -25.51 -11.06
N GLU A 356 15.14 -24.91 -9.87
CA GLU A 356 16.30 -24.78 -8.98
C GLU A 356 16.84 -26.16 -8.62
N ASN A 357 15.97 -27.09 -8.21
CA ASN A 357 16.35 -28.46 -7.90
C ASN A 357 16.91 -29.20 -9.12
N LEU A 358 16.32 -29.02 -10.31
CA LEU A 358 16.86 -29.61 -11.54
C LEU A 358 18.26 -29.10 -11.87
N LEU A 359 18.53 -27.81 -11.66
CA LEU A 359 19.84 -27.21 -11.90
C LEU A 359 20.88 -27.62 -10.84
N LEU A 360 20.48 -27.78 -9.59
CA LEU A 360 21.38 -28.20 -8.51
C LEU A 360 21.72 -29.70 -8.59
N ASN A 361 20.84 -30.53 -9.17
CA ASN A 361 21.06 -31.96 -9.36
C ASN A 361 21.91 -32.32 -10.58
N ASN A 362 22.28 -31.35 -11.42
CA ASN A 362 23.13 -31.58 -12.59
C ASN A 362 24.55 -31.05 -12.31
N ASP A 363 25.56 -31.92 -12.43
CA ASP A 363 26.93 -31.61 -12.06
C ASP A 363 27.54 -30.42 -12.81
N VAL A 364 27.20 -30.26 -14.10
CA VAL A 364 27.71 -29.16 -14.95
C VAL A 364 27.15 -27.84 -14.46
N THR A 365 25.84 -27.76 -14.25
CA THR A 365 25.19 -26.52 -13.80
C THR A 365 25.52 -26.22 -12.35
N LEU A 366 25.63 -27.24 -11.49
CA LEU A 366 26.04 -27.09 -10.10
C LEU A 366 27.44 -26.47 -9.99
N LYS A 367 28.39 -26.95 -10.79
CA LYS A 367 29.75 -26.40 -10.80
C LYS A 367 29.77 -24.92 -11.16
N ILE A 368 29.03 -24.53 -12.19
CA ILE A 368 28.90 -23.12 -12.62
C ILE A 368 28.25 -22.28 -11.52
N ILE A 369 27.21 -22.79 -10.85
CA ILE A 369 26.53 -22.09 -9.75
C ILE A 369 27.51 -21.87 -8.60
N LEU A 370 28.20 -22.93 -8.16
CA LEU A 370 29.15 -22.85 -7.06
C LEU A 370 30.25 -21.85 -7.39
N GLU A 371 30.88 -21.92 -8.58
CA GLU A 371 31.92 -20.98 -9.02
C GLU A 371 31.48 -19.51 -9.01
N ASN A 372 30.21 -19.22 -9.27
CA ASN A 372 29.67 -17.85 -9.29
C ASN A 372 29.10 -17.38 -7.94
N GLU A 373 28.82 -18.29 -7.00
CA GLU A 373 28.15 -18.00 -5.72
C GLU A 373 29.02 -18.27 -4.46
N VAL A 374 30.32 -18.60 -4.61
CA VAL A 374 31.24 -19.01 -3.52
C VAL A 374 31.28 -18.02 -2.34
N ASP A 375 31.31 -16.71 -2.60
CA ASP A 375 31.59 -15.68 -1.60
C ASP A 375 30.33 -15.05 -0.97
N ILE A 376 29.18 -15.72 -1.05
CA ILE A 376 27.89 -15.12 -0.66
C ILE A 376 27.51 -15.52 0.77
N GLU A 377 27.58 -14.55 1.69
CA GLU A 377 26.98 -14.68 3.01
C GLU A 377 25.45 -14.52 2.92
N ILE A 378 24.72 -15.64 2.94
CA ILE A 378 23.26 -15.63 3.00
C ILE A 378 22.83 -15.30 4.45
N PRO A 379 22.04 -14.24 4.68
CA PRO A 379 21.60 -13.87 6.02
C PRO A 379 20.69 -14.95 6.64
N ASP A 380 20.99 -15.38 7.87
CA ASP A 380 20.15 -16.33 8.62
C ASP A 380 18.77 -15.71 8.96
N ILE A 381 17.71 -16.32 8.45
CA ILE A 381 16.31 -15.87 8.60
C ILE A 381 15.55 -16.71 9.63
N SER A 382 16.23 -17.55 10.43
CA SER A 382 15.51 -18.42 11.37
C SER A 382 14.53 -17.61 12.23
N ARG A 383 13.34 -18.18 12.50
CA ARG A 383 12.30 -17.51 13.32
C ARG A 383 12.89 -17.07 14.67
N LYS A 384 13.82 -17.86 15.21
CA LYS A 384 14.58 -17.57 16.42
C LYS A 384 15.43 -16.30 16.26
N THR A 385 16.23 -16.20 15.20
CA THR A 385 17.08 -15.04 14.89
C THR A 385 16.25 -13.76 14.71
N ARG A 386 15.10 -13.83 14.01
CA ARG A 386 14.17 -12.70 13.85
C ARG A 386 13.51 -12.26 15.14
N LEU A 387 13.05 -13.20 15.95
CA LEU A 387 12.38 -12.91 17.21
C LEU A 387 13.38 -12.32 18.21
N VAL A 388 14.61 -12.84 18.24
CA VAL A 388 15.73 -12.27 19.01
C VAL A 388 16.10 -10.87 18.52
N ALA A 389 16.18 -10.63 17.20
CA ALA A 389 16.51 -9.31 16.65
C ALA A 389 15.39 -8.27 16.87
N TRP A 390 14.13 -8.70 16.83
CA TRP A 390 12.97 -7.87 17.17
C TRP A 390 12.95 -7.56 18.67
N TRP A 391 13.19 -8.56 19.51
CA TRP A 391 13.26 -8.40 20.97
C TRP A 391 14.42 -7.50 21.38
N LYS A 392 15.60 -7.62 20.75
CA LYS A 392 16.73 -6.72 20.95
C LYS A 392 16.45 -5.27 20.51
N ARG A 393 15.65 -5.05 19.47
CA ARG A 393 15.29 -3.71 18.98
C ARG A 393 14.19 -3.03 19.79
N ASN A 394 13.25 -3.81 20.33
CA ASN A 394 12.08 -3.28 21.02
C ASN A 394 12.16 -3.37 22.55
N SER A 395 13.13 -4.10 23.11
CA SER A 395 13.33 -4.07 24.57
C SER A 395 14.18 -2.84 24.93
N ILE A 396 13.51 -1.87 25.56
CA ILE A 396 14.10 -0.64 26.12
C ILE A 396 15.30 -0.96 27.02
N ILE A 397 15.28 -2.13 27.65
CA ILE A 397 16.34 -2.66 28.53
C ILE A 397 17.63 -2.98 27.76
N TYR A 398 17.56 -3.43 26.51
CA TYR A 398 18.77 -3.76 25.72
C TYR A 398 19.46 -2.50 25.17
N SER A 399 18.69 -1.50 24.74
CA SER A 399 19.24 -0.19 24.35
C SER A 399 19.88 0.53 25.54
N THR A 400 19.24 0.51 26.71
CA THR A 400 19.83 1.14 27.91
C THR A 400 21.04 0.38 28.44
N LEU A 401 21.05 -0.96 28.42
CA LEU A 401 22.23 -1.74 28.81
C LEU A 401 23.41 -1.58 27.85
N GLN A 402 23.16 -1.41 26.55
CA GLN A 402 24.23 -1.20 25.58
C GLN A 402 24.83 0.21 25.68
N ASP A 403 24.00 1.22 25.93
CA ASP A 403 24.45 2.58 26.22
C ASP A 403 25.24 2.64 27.54
N ILE A 404 24.77 1.94 28.59
CA ILE A 404 25.49 1.81 29.87
C ILE A 404 26.82 1.08 29.66
N ARG A 405 26.86 0.00 28.88
CA ARG A 405 28.11 -0.74 28.61
C ARG A 405 29.12 0.09 27.82
N GLN A 406 28.70 0.91 26.87
CA GLN A 406 29.59 1.85 26.17
C GLN A 406 30.11 2.99 27.06
N ILE A 407 29.40 3.31 28.14
CA ILE A 407 29.86 4.26 29.16
C ILE A 407 30.90 3.61 30.10
N PHE A 408 30.85 2.29 30.30
CA PHE A 408 31.81 1.56 31.15
C PHE A 408 33.02 0.95 30.41
N GLU A 409 32.97 0.88 29.07
CA GLU A 409 34.09 0.39 28.22
C GLU A 409 34.88 1.54 27.54
N LYS A 410 34.71 2.78 28.00
CA LYS A 410 35.57 3.95 27.72
C LYS A 410 36.10 4.53 29.02
#